data_AF-A0A7J2INW3-F1
#
_entry.id   AF-A0A7J2INW3-F1
#
_cell.length_a   1.000
_cell.length_b   1.000
_cell.length_c   1.000
_cell.angle_alpha   90.00
_cell.angle_beta   90.00
_cell.angle_gamma   90.00
#
_symmetry.space_group_name_H-M   'P 1'
#
loop_
_entity.id
_entity.type
_entity.pdbx_description
1 polymer ?
#
loop_
_entity_poly.entity_id
_entity_poly.type
_entity_poly.pdbx_seq_one_letter_code
_entity_poly.pdbx_strand_id
1 'polypeptide(L)'
;MSTVRVSPETRLKLHKLAGLLQTWKGKSVSLDEAIRYLLSQSEKDMKIFPYADYRLNFECDEKVFLCFLKEVFRLFNVKEVFLSFTTLLSPISENERKSVDVRLMEILRKVNVPFEVDDDGLDVQSEIKVDKLIELLKKIKESFDWSNETPPISVESKNIKLTINDWGCLHIDPVKELSDEEQKELVKIFLEIHGFGKNTIRYVLDELPRDFAIVVRPIKDFGLLLEVNGNVISLEEVK
;
A
#
# COMPACT_ATOMS: atom_id res chain seq x y z
N MET A 1 -7.25 19.63 0.70
CA MET A 1 -8.29 18.59 0.58
C MET A 1 -7.60 17.35 0.04
N SER A 2 -7.56 16.28 0.82
CA SER A 2 -6.93 15.01 0.44
C SER A 2 -7.80 14.31 -0.61
N THR A 3 -7.49 14.55 -1.88
CA THR A 3 -8.05 13.78 -3.00
C THR A 3 -7.70 12.31 -2.81
N VAL A 4 -8.73 11.46 -2.74
CA VAL A 4 -8.58 10.00 -2.84
C VAL A 4 -7.78 9.72 -4.12
N ARG A 5 -6.53 9.27 -3.96
CA ARG A 5 -5.68 8.93 -5.10
C ARG A 5 -6.13 7.57 -5.62
N VAL A 6 -6.64 7.60 -6.84
CA VAL A 6 -7.12 6.43 -7.57
C VAL A 6 -6.25 6.28 -8.81
N SER A 7 -6.03 5.06 -9.28
CA SER A 7 -5.29 4.83 -10.53
C SER A 7 -5.90 5.67 -11.68
N PRO A 8 -5.14 6.08 -12.70
CA PRO A 8 -5.66 6.88 -13.82
C PRO A 8 -6.90 6.24 -14.47
N GLU A 9 -6.93 4.92 -14.55
CA GLU A 9 -8.07 4.14 -15.06
C GLU A 9 -9.29 4.21 -14.13
N THR A 10 -9.06 4.13 -12.82
CA THR A 10 -10.11 4.26 -11.81
C THR A 10 -10.64 5.68 -11.73
N ARG A 11 -9.77 6.68 -11.89
CA ARG A 11 -10.13 8.10 -12.02
C ARG A 11 -11.01 8.33 -13.25
N LEU A 12 -10.66 7.73 -14.38
CA LEU A 12 -11.47 7.81 -15.61
C LEU A 12 -12.84 7.17 -15.41
N LYS A 13 -12.91 6.00 -14.74
CA LYS A 13 -14.18 5.34 -14.38
C LYS A 13 -15.03 6.21 -13.45
N LEU A 14 -14.42 6.86 -12.45
CA LEU A 14 -15.11 7.78 -11.53
C LEU A 14 -15.62 9.05 -12.24
N HIS A 15 -14.86 9.62 -13.18
CA HIS A 15 -15.33 10.73 -14.00
C HIS A 15 -16.51 10.36 -14.89
N LYS A 16 -16.48 9.17 -15.52
CA LYS A 16 -17.62 8.65 -16.29
C LYS A 16 -18.87 8.49 -15.42
N LEU A 17 -18.70 7.96 -14.22
CA LEU A 17 -19.79 7.83 -13.25
C LEU A 17 -20.34 9.19 -12.78
N ALA A 18 -19.47 10.16 -12.49
CA ALA A 18 -19.88 11.50 -12.12
C ALA A 18 -20.74 12.15 -13.22
N GLY A 19 -20.37 11.98 -14.50
CA GLY A 19 -21.17 12.45 -15.64
C GLY A 19 -22.54 11.78 -15.76
N LEU A 20 -22.62 10.47 -15.51
CA LEU A 20 -23.90 9.74 -15.48
C LEU A 20 -24.81 10.22 -14.35
N LEU A 21 -24.25 10.41 -13.14
CA LEU A 21 -24.98 10.89 -11.98
C LEU A 21 -25.48 12.32 -12.15
N GLN A 22 -24.68 13.18 -12.79
CA GLN A 22 -25.10 14.53 -13.13
C GLN A 22 -26.32 14.52 -14.05
N THR A 23 -26.36 13.61 -15.02
CA THR A 23 -27.50 13.45 -15.94
C THR A 23 -28.76 13.02 -15.21
N TRP A 24 -28.65 12.13 -14.21
CA TRP A 24 -29.80 11.68 -13.41
C TRP A 24 -30.26 12.70 -12.36
N LYS A 25 -29.34 13.42 -11.72
CA LYS A 25 -29.65 14.37 -10.64
C LYS A 25 -29.96 15.79 -11.13
N GLY A 26 -29.71 16.09 -12.41
CA GLY A 26 -29.95 17.41 -13.01
C GLY A 26 -29.05 18.52 -12.44
N LYS A 27 -27.96 18.16 -11.74
CA LYS A 27 -26.99 19.11 -11.14
C LYS A 27 -25.58 18.54 -11.19
N SER A 28 -24.57 19.40 -11.15
CA SER A 28 -23.15 19.00 -11.16
C SER A 28 -22.84 18.05 -10.01
N VAL A 29 -22.11 16.97 -10.31
CA VAL A 29 -21.70 15.95 -9.33
C VAL A 29 -20.18 15.92 -9.24
N SER A 30 -19.65 16.07 -8.03
CA SER A 30 -18.20 16.00 -7.76
C SER A 30 -17.70 14.55 -7.77
N LEU A 31 -16.38 14.37 -7.91
CA LEU A 31 -15.77 13.04 -7.77
C LEU A 31 -16.00 12.43 -6.39
N ASP A 32 -15.98 13.25 -5.34
CA ASP A 32 -16.26 12.80 -3.97
C ASP A 32 -17.72 12.32 -3.82
N GLU A 33 -18.66 12.98 -4.48
CA GLU A 33 -20.05 12.52 -4.54
C GLU A 33 -20.22 11.24 -5.38
N ALA A 34 -19.40 11.05 -6.43
CA ALA A 34 -19.38 9.82 -7.20
C ALA A 34 -18.80 8.65 -6.38
N ILE A 35 -17.75 8.89 -5.59
CA ILE A 35 -17.18 7.93 -4.65
C ILE A 35 -18.20 7.60 -3.56
N ARG A 36 -18.82 8.60 -2.92
CA ARG A 36 -19.90 8.37 -1.93
C ARG A 36 -21.09 7.63 -2.53
N TYR A 37 -21.44 7.92 -3.78
CA TYR A 37 -22.49 7.20 -4.48
C TYR A 37 -22.13 5.72 -4.66
N LEU A 38 -20.92 5.40 -5.14
CA LEU A 38 -20.44 4.01 -5.23
C LEU A 38 -20.52 3.30 -3.88
N LEU A 39 -20.00 3.95 -2.84
CA LEU A 39 -20.02 3.42 -1.47
C LEU A 39 -21.45 3.20 -0.95
N SER A 40 -22.41 4.04 -1.35
CA SER A 40 -23.83 3.91 -0.97
C SER A 40 -24.60 2.85 -1.78
N GLN A 41 -24.17 2.55 -3.01
CA GLN A 41 -24.77 1.49 -3.84
C GLN A 41 -24.25 0.10 -3.42
N SER A 42 -23.02 0.02 -2.89
CA SER A 42 -22.42 -1.21 -2.39
C SER A 42 -23.01 -1.74 -1.08
N GLU A 43 -23.88 -1.00 -0.40
CA GLU A 43 -24.62 -1.50 0.77
C GLU A 43 -25.73 -2.49 0.42
N LYS A 44 -26.16 -2.57 -0.86
CA LYS A 44 -27.30 -3.41 -1.23
C LYS A 44 -26.98 -4.69 -1.98
N ASP A 45 -26.01 -4.73 -2.88
CA ASP A 45 -25.67 -5.97 -3.59
C ASP A 45 -24.23 -5.90 -4.15
N MET A 46 -23.38 -6.88 -3.79
CA MET A 46 -21.98 -7.12 -4.21
C MET A 46 -20.82 -6.33 -3.56
N LYS A 47 -19.89 -7.13 -3.01
CA LYS A 47 -18.55 -6.78 -2.54
C LYS A 47 -17.65 -6.33 -3.70
N ILE A 48 -17.57 -5.02 -3.96
CA ILE A 48 -16.47 -4.44 -4.73
C ILE A 48 -15.77 -3.44 -3.82
N PHE A 49 -14.67 -3.90 -3.22
CA PHE A 49 -13.79 -3.06 -2.43
C PHE A 49 -12.68 -2.59 -3.37
N PRO A 50 -12.40 -1.27 -3.46
CA PRO A 50 -11.41 -0.72 -4.37
C PRO A 50 -9.96 -1.13 -4.02
N TYR A 51 -9.78 -1.87 -2.93
CA TYR A 51 -8.53 -2.48 -2.53
C TYR A 51 -8.68 -3.98 -2.80
N ALA A 52 -7.80 -4.52 -3.65
CA ALA A 52 -7.76 -5.93 -3.99
C ALA A 52 -7.90 -6.77 -2.71
N ASP A 53 -8.92 -7.63 -2.70
CA ASP A 53 -9.16 -8.73 -1.75
C ASP A 53 -8.55 -8.56 -0.34
N TYR A 54 -9.24 -7.87 0.57
CA TYR A 54 -9.45 -8.17 2.01
C TYR A 54 -8.41 -8.84 2.92
N ARG A 55 -7.21 -9.18 2.47
CA ARG A 55 -6.23 -9.96 3.20
C ARG A 55 -5.07 -9.03 3.50
N LEU A 56 -5.10 -8.41 4.68
CA LEU A 56 -3.93 -7.78 5.31
C LEU A 56 -3.30 -6.62 4.51
N ASN A 57 -4.12 -5.62 4.20
CA ASN A 57 -3.66 -4.35 3.63
C ASN A 57 -3.36 -3.33 4.74
N PHE A 58 -2.16 -2.75 4.69
CA PHE A 58 -1.69 -1.73 5.63
C PHE A 58 -1.28 -0.45 4.90
N GLU A 59 -1.97 0.65 5.18
CA GLU A 59 -1.57 2.01 4.79
C GLU A 59 -0.99 2.69 6.03
N CYS A 60 0.32 2.96 6.03
CA CYS A 60 1.06 3.54 7.15
C CYS A 60 1.57 4.96 6.86
N ASP A 61 1.92 5.70 7.91
CA ASP A 61 2.67 6.95 7.75
C ASP A 61 4.01 6.65 7.04
N GLU A 62 4.28 7.39 5.97
CA GLU A 62 5.51 7.31 5.18
C GLU A 62 6.79 7.29 6.04
N LYS A 63 6.79 7.96 7.19
CA LYS A 63 7.94 8.05 8.10
C LYS A 63 8.26 6.74 8.80
N VAL A 64 7.25 5.90 9.00
CA VAL A 64 7.37 4.64 9.77
C VAL A 64 7.30 3.39 8.89
N PHE A 65 7.04 3.55 7.59
CA PHE A 65 6.93 2.46 6.62
C PHE A 65 8.08 1.44 6.70
N LEU A 66 9.34 1.90 6.64
CA LEU A 66 10.49 0.99 6.73
C LEU A 66 10.62 0.30 8.09
N CYS A 67 10.19 0.96 9.18
CA CYS A 67 10.16 0.34 10.50
C CYS A 67 9.12 -0.77 10.54
N PHE A 68 7.92 -0.51 10.02
CA PHE A 68 6.86 -1.51 9.93
C PHE A 68 7.27 -2.71 9.06
N LEU A 69 7.83 -2.46 7.87
CA LEU A 69 8.31 -3.51 6.99
C LEU A 69 9.38 -4.41 7.66
N LYS A 70 10.31 -3.83 8.41
CA LYS A 70 11.30 -4.60 9.19
C LYS A 70 10.65 -5.48 10.24
N GLU A 71 9.65 -4.96 10.94
CA GLU A 71 8.92 -5.71 11.97
C GLU A 71 8.08 -6.85 11.37
N VAL A 72 7.51 -6.66 10.18
CA VAL A 72 6.88 -7.75 9.42
C VAL A 72 7.90 -8.87 9.13
N PHE A 73 9.08 -8.54 8.59
CA PHE A 73 10.11 -9.56 8.36
C PHE A 73 10.57 -10.24 9.66
N ARG A 74 10.68 -9.48 10.76
CA ARG A 74 11.03 -10.01 12.08
C ARG A 74 9.99 -11.00 12.59
N LEU A 75 8.69 -10.68 12.49
CA LEU A 75 7.59 -11.53 12.91
C LEU A 75 7.63 -12.90 12.20
N PHE A 76 7.90 -12.89 10.89
CA PHE A 76 7.96 -14.12 10.08
C PHE A 76 9.35 -14.77 10.02
N ASN A 77 10.32 -14.26 10.80
CA ASN A 77 11.72 -14.71 10.84
C ASN A 77 12.37 -14.79 9.43
N VAL A 78 12.08 -13.79 8.60
CA VAL A 78 12.58 -13.68 7.22
C VAL A 78 13.90 -12.93 7.22
N LYS A 79 14.93 -13.54 6.64
CA LYS A 79 16.27 -12.93 6.50
C LYS A 79 16.65 -12.64 5.05
N GLU A 80 16.07 -13.41 4.14
CA GLU A 80 16.31 -13.36 2.70
C GLU A 80 14.95 -13.44 1.99
N VAL A 81 14.85 -12.73 0.88
CA VAL A 81 13.63 -12.58 0.09
C VAL A 81 13.98 -12.63 -1.38
N PHE A 82 13.05 -13.14 -2.19
CA PHE A 82 13.06 -13.00 -3.61
C PHE A 82 12.42 -11.66 -3.98
N LEU A 83 13.23 -10.74 -4.49
CA LEU A 83 12.80 -9.43 -4.98
C LEU A 83 12.45 -9.55 -6.47
N SER A 84 11.28 -9.03 -6.84
CA SER A 84 10.84 -8.95 -8.23
C SER A 84 10.17 -7.62 -8.56
N PHE A 85 10.64 -6.95 -9.62
CA PHE A 85 9.94 -5.84 -10.25
C PHE A 85 10.48 -5.59 -11.66
N THR A 86 9.65 -4.99 -12.52
CA THR A 86 10.03 -4.61 -13.87
C THR A 86 9.55 -3.20 -14.21
N THR A 87 10.38 -2.41 -14.90
CA THR A 87 10.01 -1.04 -15.29
C THR A 87 9.02 -0.99 -16.44
N LEU A 88 8.77 -2.10 -17.15
CA LEU A 88 7.70 -2.24 -18.13
C LEU A 88 6.32 -1.94 -17.52
N LEU A 89 6.15 -2.22 -16.22
CA LEU A 89 4.90 -2.01 -15.48
C LEU A 89 4.83 -0.62 -14.80
N SER A 90 5.79 0.27 -15.08
CA SER A 90 5.78 1.62 -14.50
C SER A 90 4.64 2.45 -15.12
N PRO A 91 3.99 3.34 -14.35
CA PRO A 91 2.85 4.12 -14.84
C PRO A 91 3.27 5.36 -15.67
N ILE A 92 4.36 5.25 -16.43
CA ILE A 92 5.00 6.33 -17.21
C ILE A 92 5.08 5.97 -18.69
N SER A 93 5.28 6.98 -19.54
CA SER A 93 5.44 6.75 -20.98
C SER A 93 6.76 6.03 -21.30
N GLU A 94 6.82 5.36 -22.45
CA GLU A 94 8.04 4.68 -22.93
C GLU A 94 9.26 5.62 -23.03
N ASN A 95 9.02 6.89 -23.37
CA ASN A 95 10.09 7.90 -23.45
C ASN A 95 10.65 8.27 -22.06
N GLU A 96 9.79 8.34 -21.04
CA GLU A 96 10.18 8.63 -19.66
C GLU A 96 10.85 7.42 -18.98
N ARG A 97 10.43 6.20 -19.35
CA ARG A 97 10.96 4.93 -18.84
C ARG A 97 12.48 4.85 -18.93
N LYS A 98 13.09 5.24 -20.05
CA LYS A 98 14.55 5.21 -20.23
C LYS A 98 15.30 6.03 -19.17
N SER A 99 14.75 7.17 -18.74
CA SER A 99 15.34 7.99 -17.68
C SER A 99 15.25 7.29 -16.31
N VAL A 100 14.09 6.68 -16.04
CA VAL A 100 13.85 5.88 -14.83
C VAL A 100 14.75 4.65 -14.77
N ASP A 101 14.91 3.92 -15.88
CA ASP A 101 15.81 2.76 -15.99
C ASP A 101 17.25 3.14 -15.63
N VAL A 102 17.77 4.24 -16.19
CA VAL A 102 19.14 4.71 -15.90
C VAL A 102 19.33 4.99 -14.41
N ARG A 103 18.40 5.72 -13.80
CA ARG A 103 18.45 6.03 -12.35
C ARG A 103 18.32 4.77 -11.50
N LEU A 104 17.45 3.82 -11.86
CA LEU A 104 17.28 2.55 -11.14
C LEU A 104 18.53 1.68 -11.24
N MET A 105 19.12 1.56 -12.44
CA MET A 105 20.39 0.83 -12.65
C MET A 105 21.50 1.35 -11.75
N GLU A 106 21.64 2.67 -11.61
CA GLU A 106 22.64 3.26 -10.71
C GLU A 106 22.42 2.85 -9.25
N ILE A 107 21.17 2.84 -8.78
CA ILE A 107 20.84 2.42 -7.43
C ILE A 107 21.11 0.92 -7.25
N LEU A 108 20.67 0.07 -8.18
CA LEU A 108 20.84 -1.38 -8.13
C LEU A 108 22.33 -1.76 -8.11
N ARG A 109 23.16 -1.11 -8.94
CA ARG A 109 24.62 -1.28 -8.90
C ARG A 109 25.22 -0.88 -7.56
N LYS A 110 24.79 0.25 -6.98
CA LYS A 110 25.26 0.73 -5.67
C LYS A 110 24.91 -0.23 -4.52
N VAL A 111 23.74 -0.85 -4.56
CA VAL A 111 23.26 -1.80 -3.53
C VAL A 111 23.68 -3.25 -3.85
N ASN A 112 24.32 -3.47 -5.00
CA ASN A 112 24.74 -4.78 -5.50
C ASN A 112 23.57 -5.78 -5.54
N VAL A 113 22.53 -5.38 -6.27
CA VAL A 113 21.35 -6.17 -6.63
C VAL A 113 21.45 -6.52 -8.11
N PRO A 114 21.44 -7.81 -8.50
CA PRO A 114 21.44 -8.21 -9.90
C PRO A 114 20.18 -7.75 -10.64
N PHE A 115 20.31 -7.45 -11.93
CA PHE A 115 19.21 -7.06 -12.81
C PHE A 115 19.59 -7.36 -14.27
N GLU A 116 18.58 -7.50 -15.10
CA GLU A 116 18.70 -7.63 -16.55
C GLU A 116 18.11 -6.40 -17.23
N VAL A 117 18.59 -6.12 -18.44
CA VAL A 117 18.08 -5.02 -19.26
C VAL A 117 17.80 -5.59 -20.64
N ASP A 118 16.57 -5.42 -21.11
CA ASP A 118 16.14 -5.76 -22.46
C ASP A 118 15.53 -4.52 -23.16
N ASP A 119 14.96 -4.73 -24.35
CA ASP A 119 14.33 -3.64 -25.11
C ASP A 119 13.06 -3.10 -24.41
N ASP A 120 12.43 -3.91 -23.56
CA ASP A 120 11.17 -3.62 -22.86
C ASP A 120 11.37 -2.95 -21.49
N GLY A 121 12.58 -3.01 -20.93
CA GLY A 121 12.99 -2.23 -19.77
C GLY A 121 14.02 -2.93 -18.90
N LEU A 122 13.97 -2.59 -17.61
CA LEU A 122 14.78 -3.20 -16.57
C LEU A 122 13.95 -4.26 -15.85
N ASP A 123 14.52 -5.46 -15.69
CA ASP A 123 13.93 -6.56 -14.94
C ASP A 123 14.81 -6.94 -13.75
N VAL A 124 14.20 -7.05 -12.57
CA VAL A 124 14.86 -7.52 -11.34
C VAL A 124 14.18 -8.80 -10.91
N GLN A 125 14.97 -9.86 -10.81
CA GLN A 125 14.58 -11.14 -10.25
C GLN A 125 15.76 -11.68 -9.46
N SER A 126 15.75 -11.50 -8.14
CA SER A 126 16.94 -11.79 -7.33
C SER A 126 16.63 -12.12 -5.88
N GLU A 127 17.34 -13.10 -5.35
CA GLU A 127 17.36 -13.37 -3.92
C GLU A 127 18.33 -12.40 -3.22
N ILE A 128 17.81 -11.63 -2.26
CA ILE A 128 18.56 -10.63 -1.52
C ILE A 128 18.27 -10.69 -0.03
N LYS A 129 19.23 -10.22 0.78
CA LYS A 129 19.04 -10.05 2.22
C LYS A 129 18.06 -8.91 2.52
N VAL A 130 17.28 -9.06 3.58
CA VAL A 130 16.32 -8.02 4.03
C VAL A 130 17.01 -6.67 4.24
N ASP A 131 18.21 -6.62 4.83
CA ASP A 131 18.93 -5.35 5.02
C ASP A 131 19.24 -4.63 3.69
N LYS A 132 19.58 -5.39 2.64
CA LYS A 132 19.79 -4.84 1.29
C LYS A 132 18.48 -4.35 0.68
N LEU A 133 17.37 -5.06 0.88
CA LEU A 133 16.05 -4.61 0.44
C LEU A 133 15.70 -3.27 1.09
N ILE A 134 15.87 -3.15 2.41
CA ILE A 134 15.59 -1.90 3.13
C ILE A 134 16.46 -0.75 2.58
N GLU A 135 17.75 -0.99 2.35
CA GLU A 135 18.63 0.02 1.76
C GLU A 135 18.18 0.42 0.34
N LEU A 136 17.80 -0.57 -0.49
CA LEU A 136 17.28 -0.34 -1.83
C LEU A 136 16.03 0.55 -1.79
N LEU A 137 15.01 0.17 -1.01
CA LEU A 137 13.75 0.92 -0.91
C LEU A 137 13.99 2.36 -0.42
N LYS A 138 14.90 2.54 0.54
CA LYS A 138 15.30 3.87 1.01
C LYS A 138 15.88 4.72 -0.12
N LYS A 139 16.82 4.19 -0.89
CA LYS A 139 17.43 4.93 -2.02
C LYS A 139 16.42 5.22 -3.13
N ILE A 140 15.51 4.29 -3.42
CA ILE A 140 14.43 4.52 -4.39
C ILE A 140 13.55 5.67 -3.88
N LYS A 141 13.14 5.69 -2.60
CA LYS A 141 12.32 6.79 -2.04
C LYS A 141 13.01 8.15 -2.10
N GLU A 142 14.32 8.18 -1.87
CA GLU A 142 15.11 9.42 -1.98
C GLU A 142 15.26 9.90 -3.42
N SER A 143 15.14 9.00 -4.39
CA SER A 143 15.48 9.27 -5.79
C SER A 143 14.27 9.43 -6.70
N PHE A 144 13.08 8.93 -6.34
CA PHE A 144 11.91 8.84 -7.23
C PHE A 144 10.62 9.33 -6.59
N ASP A 145 9.72 9.85 -7.42
CA ASP A 145 8.31 10.02 -7.06
C ASP A 145 7.60 8.65 -7.12
N TRP A 146 7.53 7.95 -5.99
CA TRP A 146 7.03 6.58 -5.92
C TRP A 146 5.65 6.38 -6.55
N SER A 147 4.72 7.29 -6.31
CA SER A 147 3.35 7.14 -6.85
C SER A 147 3.28 7.23 -8.38
N ASN A 148 4.30 7.79 -9.04
CA ASN A 148 4.27 8.11 -10.46
C ASN A 148 5.39 7.45 -11.27
N GLU A 149 6.53 7.13 -10.67
CA GLU A 149 7.71 6.65 -11.41
C GLU A 149 8.05 5.19 -11.10
N THR A 150 7.70 4.69 -9.92
CA THR A 150 8.16 3.36 -9.49
C THR A 150 7.15 2.28 -9.85
N PRO A 151 7.60 1.15 -10.44
CA PRO A 151 6.72 0.01 -10.63
C PRO A 151 6.40 -0.66 -9.29
N PRO A 152 5.31 -1.43 -9.22
CA PRO A 152 5.05 -2.33 -8.10
C PRO A 152 6.25 -3.22 -7.79
N ILE A 153 6.65 -3.26 -6.52
CA ILE A 153 7.73 -4.13 -6.06
C ILE A 153 7.13 -5.33 -5.33
N SER A 154 7.40 -6.52 -5.84
CA SER A 154 7.05 -7.78 -5.19
C SER A 154 8.23 -8.30 -4.37
N VAL A 155 7.95 -8.74 -3.15
CA VAL A 155 8.93 -9.33 -2.24
C VAL A 155 8.36 -10.62 -1.69
N GLU A 156 9.00 -11.74 -1.97
CA GLU A 156 8.50 -13.06 -1.59
C GLU A 156 9.50 -13.82 -0.71
N SER A 157 8.97 -14.60 0.23
CA SER A 157 9.71 -15.57 1.05
C SER A 157 8.85 -16.82 1.22
N LYS A 158 9.35 -17.83 1.92
CA LYS A 158 8.59 -19.06 2.20
C LYS A 158 7.25 -18.82 2.91
N ASN A 159 7.14 -17.75 3.70
CA ASN A 159 6.01 -17.52 4.59
C ASN A 159 5.10 -16.37 4.15
N ILE A 160 5.65 -15.40 3.43
CA ILE A 160 4.96 -14.15 3.09
C ILE A 160 5.33 -13.71 1.68
N LYS A 161 4.33 -13.19 0.97
CA LYS A 161 4.48 -12.42 -0.24
C LYS A 161 3.96 -11.02 0.06
N LEU A 162 4.77 -10.02 -0.28
CA LEU A 162 4.49 -8.62 -0.06
C LEU A 162 4.46 -7.93 -1.40
N THR A 163 3.48 -7.06 -1.60
CA THR A 163 3.46 -6.14 -2.74
C THR A 163 3.52 -4.72 -2.21
N ILE A 164 4.52 -3.98 -2.67
CA ILE A 164 4.75 -2.58 -2.35
C ILE A 164 4.41 -1.77 -3.60
N ASN A 165 3.22 -1.18 -3.61
CA ASN A 165 2.71 -0.41 -4.76
C ASN A 165 2.97 1.09 -4.63
N ASP A 166 3.12 1.59 -3.41
CA ASP A 166 3.39 2.98 -3.11
C ASP A 166 4.11 3.09 -1.75
N TRP A 167 4.74 4.22 -1.48
CA TRP A 167 5.48 4.42 -0.25
C TRP A 167 4.49 4.62 0.89
N GLY A 168 4.57 3.76 1.90
CA GLY A 168 3.57 3.73 2.96
C GLY A 168 2.44 2.72 2.73
N CYS A 169 2.40 2.03 1.58
CA CYS A 169 1.40 1.01 1.30
C CYS A 169 2.07 -0.38 1.28
N LEU A 170 1.64 -1.27 2.18
CA LEU A 170 2.07 -2.66 2.22
C LEU A 170 0.88 -3.59 2.08
N HIS A 171 0.84 -4.34 0.97
CA HIS A 171 -0.09 -5.46 0.82
C HIS A 171 0.62 -6.76 1.21
N ILE A 172 0.03 -7.52 2.14
CA ILE A 172 0.57 -8.82 2.56
C ILE A 172 -0.34 -9.92 2.01
N ASP A 173 0.15 -10.62 0.99
CA ASP A 173 -0.42 -11.87 0.50
C ASP A 173 0.24 -13.04 1.24
N PRO A 174 -0.41 -13.63 2.26
CA PRO A 174 0.25 -14.66 3.03
C PRO A 174 0.34 -15.95 2.18
N VAL A 175 1.55 -16.52 2.09
CA VAL A 175 1.81 -17.74 1.28
C VAL A 175 1.19 -18.97 1.92
N LYS A 176 0.98 -18.91 3.24
CA LYS A 176 0.17 -19.82 4.05
C LYS A 176 -1.01 -19.06 4.65
N GLU A 177 -2.04 -19.75 5.10
CA GLU A 177 -3.04 -19.12 5.98
C GLU A 177 -2.37 -18.67 7.28
N LEU A 178 -2.55 -17.39 7.65
CA LEU A 178 -2.03 -16.87 8.93
C LEU A 178 -2.96 -17.27 10.06
N SER A 179 -2.39 -17.66 11.21
CA SER A 179 -3.20 -17.87 12.41
C SER A 179 -3.81 -16.55 12.91
N ASP A 180 -4.92 -16.63 13.66
CA ASP A 180 -5.53 -15.46 14.31
C ASP A 180 -4.51 -14.71 15.19
N GLU A 181 -3.54 -15.42 15.76
CA GLU A 181 -2.46 -14.84 16.59
C GLU A 181 -1.43 -14.07 15.73
N GLU A 182 -1.01 -14.64 14.59
CA GLU A 182 -0.09 -13.97 13.65
C GLU A 182 -0.73 -12.68 13.09
N GLN A 183 -2.02 -12.75 12.76
CA GLN A 183 -2.80 -11.61 12.30
C GLN A 183 -2.90 -10.52 13.37
N LYS A 184 -3.27 -10.88 14.61
CA LYS A 184 -3.35 -9.93 15.72
C LYS A 184 -2.00 -9.31 16.05
N GLU A 185 -0.91 -10.08 15.99
CA GLU A 185 0.42 -9.53 16.24
C GLU A 185 0.85 -8.56 15.13
N LEU A 186 0.51 -8.81 13.86
CA LEU A 186 0.73 -7.83 12.78
C LEU A 186 0.01 -6.51 13.04
N VAL A 187 -1.28 -6.57 13.40
CA VAL A 187 -2.07 -5.37 13.74
C VAL A 187 -1.47 -4.64 14.93
N LYS A 188 -1.09 -5.38 15.97
CA LYS A 188 -0.48 -4.82 17.17
C LYS A 188 0.82 -4.09 16.85
N ILE A 189 1.74 -4.74 16.12
CA ILE A 189 3.00 -4.14 15.66
C ILE A 189 2.71 -2.86 14.88
N PHE A 190 1.79 -2.93 13.93
CA PHE A 190 1.41 -1.78 13.12
C PHE A 190 0.93 -0.61 14.00
N LEU A 191 0.01 -0.86 14.94
CA LEU A 191 -0.52 0.18 15.82
C LEU A 191 0.53 0.74 16.79
N GLU A 192 1.38 -0.11 17.36
CA GLU A 192 2.46 0.32 18.27
C GLU A 192 3.47 1.24 17.56
N ILE A 193 3.84 0.94 16.31
CA ILE A 193 4.74 1.77 15.50
C ILE A 193 4.16 3.15 15.21
N HIS A 194 2.82 3.25 15.10
CA HIS A 194 2.12 4.52 14.93
C HIS A 194 1.87 5.27 16.25
N GLY A 195 2.33 4.73 17.38
CA GLY A 195 2.23 5.37 18.69
C GLY A 195 0.85 5.25 19.34
N PHE A 196 0.00 4.32 18.91
CA PHE A 196 -1.30 4.11 19.54
C PHE A 196 -1.17 3.59 20.98
N GLY A 197 -2.04 4.08 21.87
CA GLY A 197 -2.07 3.67 23.26
C GLY A 197 -2.55 2.23 23.45
N LYS A 198 -2.14 1.59 24.55
CA LYS A 198 -2.49 0.19 24.87
C LYS A 198 -3.99 -0.09 24.87
N ASN A 199 -4.81 0.86 25.31
CA ASN A 199 -6.27 0.72 25.33
C ASN A 199 -6.86 0.65 23.91
N THR A 200 -6.38 1.53 23.02
CA THR A 200 -6.77 1.55 21.60
C THR A 200 -6.36 0.25 20.91
N ILE A 201 -5.12 -0.18 21.12
CA ILE A 201 -4.61 -1.44 20.56
C ILE A 201 -5.50 -2.61 21.01
N ARG A 202 -5.77 -2.71 22.31
CA ARG A 202 -6.63 -3.77 22.84
C ARG A 202 -8.02 -3.76 22.20
N TYR A 203 -8.66 -2.59 22.13
CA TYR A 203 -9.98 -2.47 21.53
C TYR A 203 -10.00 -2.95 20.08
N VAL A 204 -9.02 -2.52 19.28
CA VAL A 204 -8.91 -2.92 17.88
C VAL A 204 -8.70 -4.43 17.75
N LEU A 205 -7.86 -5.03 18.59
CA LEU A 205 -7.57 -6.47 18.56
C LEU A 205 -8.73 -7.35 19.06
N ASP A 206 -9.54 -6.83 20.00
CA ASP A 206 -10.72 -7.53 20.53
C ASP A 206 -11.87 -7.52 19.51
N GLU A 207 -12.00 -6.44 18.72
CA GLU A 207 -13.04 -6.26 17.68
C GLU A 207 -12.55 -6.61 16.25
N LEU A 208 -11.32 -7.12 16.10
CA LEU A 208 -10.72 -7.35 14.78
C LEU A 208 -11.42 -8.51 14.04
N PRO A 209 -11.96 -8.28 12.82
CA PRO A 209 -12.46 -9.35 11.98
C PRO A 209 -11.31 -10.18 11.38
N ARG A 210 -11.61 -11.42 10.96
CA ARG A 210 -10.63 -12.34 10.34
C ARG A 210 -9.97 -11.80 9.07
N ASP A 211 -10.75 -11.06 8.27
CA ASP A 211 -10.25 -10.38 7.07
C ASP A 211 -10.26 -8.89 7.37
N PHE A 212 -9.13 -8.19 7.24
CA PHE A 212 -9.06 -6.77 7.57
C PHE A 212 -8.20 -5.94 6.59
N ALA A 213 -8.65 -4.71 6.38
CA ALA A 213 -7.84 -3.59 5.89
C ALA A 213 -7.68 -2.58 7.03
N ILE A 214 -6.43 -2.27 7.37
CA ILE A 214 -6.11 -1.23 8.35
C ILE A 214 -5.44 -0.07 7.63
N VAL A 215 -6.11 1.08 7.72
CA VAL A 215 -5.65 2.30 7.07
C VAL A 215 -5.40 3.35 8.14
N VAL A 216 -4.16 3.83 8.21
CA VAL A 216 -3.77 4.97 9.04
C VAL A 216 -3.54 6.18 8.14
N ARG A 217 -4.45 7.15 8.22
CA ARG A 217 -4.35 8.38 7.44
C ARG A 217 -3.97 9.56 8.32
N PRO A 218 -2.92 10.32 7.97
CA PRO A 218 -2.70 11.62 8.58
C PRO A 218 -3.78 12.60 8.07
N ILE A 219 -4.64 13.05 8.98
CA ILE A 219 -5.58 14.13 8.73
C ILE A 219 -4.97 15.41 9.28
N LYS A 220 -4.70 16.34 8.36
CA LYS A 220 -4.22 17.68 8.70
C LYS A 220 -5.16 18.29 9.75
N ASP A 221 -4.58 18.76 10.85
CA ASP A 221 -5.26 19.38 11.99
C ASP A 221 -6.09 18.45 12.91
N PHE A 222 -6.20 17.14 12.59
CA PHE A 222 -6.99 16.15 13.36
C PHE A 222 -6.19 14.91 13.82
N GLY A 223 -4.95 14.74 13.39
CA GLY A 223 -4.10 13.61 13.81
C GLY A 223 -4.22 12.38 12.89
N LEU A 224 -4.03 11.19 13.44
CA LEU A 224 -4.09 9.93 12.69
C LEU A 224 -5.52 9.35 12.77
N LEU A 225 -6.07 8.92 11.64
CA LEU A 225 -7.35 8.19 11.59
C LEU A 225 -7.07 6.71 11.38
N LEU A 226 -7.67 5.86 12.21
CA LEU A 226 -7.64 4.40 12.07
C LEU A 226 -8.98 3.93 11.47
N GLU A 227 -8.91 3.35 10.28
CA GLU A 227 -10.04 2.68 9.64
C GLU A 227 -9.80 1.17 9.64
N VAL A 228 -10.79 0.41 10.12
CA VAL A 228 -10.79 -1.06 10.09
C VAL A 228 -11.99 -1.50 9.26
N ASN A 229 -11.76 -2.01 8.05
CA ASN A 229 -12.82 -2.46 7.13
C ASN A 229 -13.92 -1.43 6.84
N GLY A 230 -13.57 -0.15 6.66
CA GLY A 230 -14.56 0.91 6.44
C GLY A 230 -15.18 1.49 7.71
N ASN A 231 -14.94 0.89 8.88
CA ASN A 231 -15.34 1.48 10.15
C ASN A 231 -14.25 2.42 10.65
N VAL A 232 -14.57 3.71 10.69
CA VAL A 232 -13.71 4.73 11.28
C VAL A 232 -13.77 4.58 12.79
N ILE A 233 -12.65 4.23 13.40
CA ILE A 233 -12.49 4.28 14.85
C ILE A 233 -12.09 5.72 15.18
N SER A 234 -13.04 6.50 15.72
CA SER A 234 -12.76 7.86 16.17
C SER A 234 -11.80 7.80 17.35
N LEU A 235 -10.56 8.17 17.11
CA LEU A 235 -9.52 8.24 18.11
C LEU A 235 -9.70 9.57 18.84
N GLU A 236 -10.50 9.59 19.90
CA GLU A 236 -10.45 10.73 20.82
C GLU A 236 -9.01 10.87 21.33
N GLU A 237 -8.50 12.09 21.22
CA GLU A 237 -7.14 12.54 21.45
C GLU A 237 -6.34 11.67 22.45
N VAL A 238 -5.27 11.04 21.96
CA VAL A 238 -4.17 10.63 22.83
C VAL A 238 -3.49 11.93 23.28
N LYS A 239 -3.87 12.42 24.47
CA LYS A 239 -3.14 13.49 25.17
C LYS A 239 -1.78 13.02 25.67
#